data_AF-A0A9E1J0C4-F1
#
_entry.id   AF-A0A9E1J0C4-F1
#
_cell.length_a   1.000
_cell.length_b   1.000
_cell.length_c   1.000
_cell.angle_alpha   90.00
_cell.angle_beta   90.00
_cell.angle_gamma   90.00
#
_symmetry.space_group_name_H-M   'P 1'
#
loop_
_entity.id
_entity.type
_entity.pdbx_description
1 polymer ?
#
loop_
_entity_poly.entity_id
_entity_poly.type
_entity_poly.pdbx_seq_one_letter_code
_entity_poly.pdbx_strand_id
1 'polypeptide(L)'
;MFDPGTTGIIVMVFLFVILAIGVHIGVALGLAGLLGMTLTIGTDAALAQLASVPFAMTNSFTLAVIPLFILMGSLATQARLTTDLYTAAFNWL
;
A
#
# COMPACT_ATOMS: atom_id res chain seq x y z
N MET A 1 7.65 7.46 27.76
CA MET A 1 7.80 8.56 28.75
C MET A 1 9.17 9.26 28.62
N PHE A 2 9.74 9.30 27.40
CA PHE A 2 10.91 10.10 27.06
C PHE A 2 10.45 11.41 26.43
N ASP A 3 11.29 12.43 26.49
CA ASP A 3 11.03 13.69 25.80
C ASP A 3 10.86 13.44 24.28
N PRO A 4 9.92 14.12 23.59
CA PRO A 4 9.71 13.93 22.16
C PRO A 4 10.98 14.12 21.33
N GLY A 5 11.88 15.02 21.77
CA GLY A 5 13.17 15.25 21.12
C GLY A 5 14.08 14.02 21.16
N THR A 6 14.21 13.39 22.33
CA THR A 6 15.06 12.20 22.51
C THR A 6 14.55 11.00 21.73
N THR A 7 13.23 10.82 21.70
CA THR A 7 12.60 9.74 20.92
C THR A 7 12.87 9.90 19.44
N GLY A 8 12.79 11.13 18.92
CA GLY A 8 13.10 11.43 17.52
C GLY A 8 14.56 11.10 17.17
N ILE A 9 15.52 11.46 18.02
CA ILE A 9 16.94 11.17 17.80
C ILE A 9 17.20 9.66 17.78
N ILE A 10 16.61 8.91 18.72
CA ILE A 10 16.77 7.45 18.79
C ILE A 10 16.26 6.79 17.50
N VAL A 11 15.05 7.15 17.05
CA VAL A 11 14.45 6.59 15.84
C VAL A 11 15.26 6.97 14.59
N MET A 12 15.77 8.20 14.52
CA MET A 12 16.60 8.67 13.41
C MET A 12 17.90 7.87 13.31
N VAL A 13 18.64 7.74 14.41
CA VAL A 13 19.89 6.97 14.44
C VAL A 13 19.63 5.51 14.08
N PHE A 14 18.58 4.91 14.64
CA PHE A 14 18.18 3.54 14.33
C PHE A 14 17.89 3.32 12.84
N LEU A 15 17.15 4.23 12.21
CA LEU A 15 16.85 4.18 10.78
C LEU A 15 18.11 4.23 9.93
N PHE A 16 19.03 5.16 10.22
CA PHE A 16 20.28 5.30 9.45
C PHE A 16 21.18 4.08 9.60
N VAL A 17 21.24 3.48 10.80
CA VAL A 17 22.00 2.24 11.02
C VAL A 17 21.43 1.09 10.17
N ILE A 18 20.11 0.91 10.13
CA ILE A 18 19.48 -0.15 9.33
C ILE A 18 19.72 0.06 7.83
N LEU A 19 19.61 1.30 7.35
CA LEU A 19 19.89 1.62 5.96
C LEU A 19 21.37 1.40 5.61
N ALA A 20 22.29 1.72 6.52
CA ALA A 20 23.72 1.49 6.31
C ALA A 20 24.09 0.00 6.21
N ILE A 21 23.35 -0.88 6.89
CA ILE A 21 23.51 -2.34 6.79
C ILE A 21 22.98 -2.89 5.45
N GLY A 22 22.32 -2.06 4.63
CA GLY A 22 21.83 -2.45 3.31
C GLY A 22 20.47 -3.16 3.33
N VAL A 23 19.71 -3.03 4.42
CA VAL A 23 18.34 -3.56 4.50
C VAL A 23 17.43 -2.79 3.53
N HIS A 24 16.46 -3.50 2.94
CA HIS A 24 15.48 -2.89 2.05
C HIS A 24 14.77 -1.68 2.70
N ILE A 25 14.70 -0.56 1.97
CA ILE A 25 14.23 0.73 2.48
C ILE A 25 12.83 0.63 3.10
N GLY A 26 11.92 -0.14 2.49
CA GLY A 26 10.57 -0.34 3.03
C GLY A 26 10.56 -1.03 4.40
N VAL A 27 11.44 -2.02 4.61
CA VAL A 27 11.57 -2.72 5.91
C VAL A 27 12.19 -1.78 6.95
N ALA A 28 13.19 -0.99 6.54
CA ALA A 28 13.82 -0.01 7.41
C ALA A 28 12.83 1.06 7.91
N LEU A 29 12.03 1.62 7.00
CA LEU A 29 10.98 2.59 7.34
C LEU A 29 9.91 1.97 8.24
N GLY A 30 9.49 0.73 7.96
CA GLY A 30 8.50 0.01 8.77
C GLY A 30 8.98 -0.22 10.21
N LEU A 31 10.21 -0.71 10.38
CA LEU A 31 10.79 -0.97 11.71
C LEU A 31 11.07 0.32 12.49
N ALA A 32 11.57 1.36 11.83
CA ALA A 32 11.79 2.66 12.46
C ALA A 32 10.47 3.31 12.90
N GLY A 33 9.44 3.24 12.06
CA GLY A 33 8.09 3.70 12.39
C GLY A 33 7.50 2.93 13.58
N LEU A 34 7.64 1.60 13.59
CA LEU A 34 7.22 0.76 14.71
C LEU A 34 7.93 1.15 16.01
N LEU A 35 9.26 1.28 15.98
CA LEU A 35 10.04 1.70 17.15
C LEU A 35 9.56 3.06 17.67
N GLY A 36 9.35 4.03 16.78
CA GLY A 36 8.83 5.35 17.17
C GLY A 36 7.45 5.31 17.81
N MET A 37 6.53 4.50 17.26
CA MET A 37 5.21 4.30 17.83
C MET A 37 5.28 3.63 19.21
N THR A 38 6.08 2.56 19.36
CA THR A 38 6.22 1.86 20.66
C THR A 38 6.73 2.79 21.76
N LEU A 39 7.67 3.68 21.45
CA LEU A 39 8.24 4.64 22.41
C LEU A 39 7.29 5.80 22.76
N THR A 40 6.39 6.15 21.84
CA THR A 40 5.50 7.33 21.98
C THR A 40 4.15 6.97 22.58
N ILE A 41 3.47 5.96 22.03
CA ILE A 41 2.09 5.59 22.38
C ILE A 41 2.00 4.24 23.12
N GLY A 42 3.13 3.55 23.29
CA GLY A 42 3.20 2.25 23.96
C GLY A 42 3.08 1.06 23.00
N THR A 43 3.54 -0.11 23.45
CA THR A 43 3.64 -1.33 22.63
C THR A 43 2.30 -1.85 22.14
N ASP A 44 1.28 -1.87 23.00
CA ASP A 44 -0.05 -2.40 22.66
C ASP A 44 -0.73 -1.58 21.56
N ALA A 45 -0.65 -0.24 21.66
CA ALA A 45 -1.20 0.67 20.65
C ALA A 45 -0.40 0.61 19.34
N ALA A 46 0.92 0.48 19.40
CA ALA A 46 1.77 0.35 18.22
C ALA A 46 1.49 -0.95 17.45
N LEU A 47 1.27 -2.06 18.14
CA LEU A 47 0.89 -3.35 17.52
C LEU A 47 -0.51 -3.28 16.89
N ALA A 48 -1.47 -2.62 17.54
CA ALA A 48 -2.79 -2.40 16.96
C ALA A 48 -2.72 -1.53 15.68
N GLN A 49 -1.87 -0.50 15.68
CA GLN A 49 -1.63 0.37 14.52
C GLN A 49 -0.97 -0.40 13.36
N LEU A 50 -0.03 -1.31 13.66
CA LEU A 50 0.60 -2.17 12.65
C LEU A 50 -0.39 -3.10 11.97
N ALA A 51 -1.44 -3.54 12.64
CA ALA A 51 -2.48 -4.37 12.02
C ALA A 51 -3.43 -3.53 11.16
N SER A 52 -3.80 -2.33 11.64
CA SER A 52 -4.81 -1.51 10.99
C SER A 52 -4.31 -0.71 9.79
N VAL A 53 -3.09 -0.15 9.86
CA VAL A 53 -2.55 0.71 8.81
C VAL A 53 -2.36 -0.02 7.47
N PRO A 54 -1.67 -1.18 7.40
CA PRO A 54 -1.50 -1.89 6.15
C PRO A 54 -2.84 -2.34 5.57
N PHE A 55 -3.75 -2.80 6.43
CA PHE A 55 -5.10 -3.19 6.03
C PHE A 55 -5.83 -2.03 5.36
N ALA A 56 -5.84 -0.85 5.97
CA ALA A 56 -6.47 0.35 5.41
C ALA A 56 -5.84 0.78 4.07
N MET A 57 -4.52 0.64 3.90
CA MET A 57 -3.84 0.97 2.65
C MET A 57 -4.17 -0.01 1.52
N THR A 58 -4.29 -1.30 1.83
CA THR A 58 -4.67 -2.33 0.85
C THR A 58 -6.17 -2.32 0.54
N ASN A 59 -7.00 -1.88 1.48
CA ASN A 59 -8.46 -1.77 1.33
C ASN A 59 -8.85 -0.48 0.59
N SER A 60 -8.24 -0.27 -0.58
CA SER A 60 -8.53 0.87 -1.44
C SER A 60 -9.44 0.47 -2.59
N PHE A 61 -10.57 1.17 -2.73
CA PHE A 61 -11.46 1.00 -3.87
C PHE A 61 -10.71 1.20 -5.19
N THR A 62 -9.75 2.14 -5.25
CA THR A 62 -8.91 2.39 -6.42
C THR A 62 -8.10 1.17 -6.84
N LEU A 63 -7.54 0.42 -5.87
CA LEU A 63 -6.80 -0.81 -6.17
C LEU A 63 -7.74 -1.91 -6.67
N ALA A 64 -8.99 -1.94 -6.20
CA ALA A 64 -10.01 -2.88 -6.68
C ALA A 64 -10.52 -2.55 -8.10
N VAL A 65 -10.51 -1.28 -8.51
CA VAL A 65 -10.91 -0.89 -9.87
C VAL A 65 -9.98 -1.50 -10.93
N ILE A 66 -8.68 -1.64 -10.65
CA ILE A 66 -7.70 -2.12 -11.64
C ILE A 66 -8.02 -3.57 -12.09
N PRO A 67 -8.17 -4.57 -11.20
CA PRO A 67 -8.58 -5.92 -11.60
C PRO A 67 -9.96 -5.97 -12.26
N LEU A 68 -10.93 -5.17 -11.79
CA LEU A 68 -12.28 -5.15 -12.36
C LEU A 68 -12.29 -4.61 -13.80
N PHE A 69 -11.47 -3.60 -14.08
CA PHE A 69 -11.29 -3.08 -15.44
C PHE A 69 -10.63 -4.11 -16.35
N ILE A 70 -9.60 -4.81 -15.87
CA ILE A 70 -8.95 -5.91 -16.60
C ILE A 70 -9.95 -7.04 -16.88
N LEU A 71 -10.79 -7.39 -15.89
CA LEU A 71 -11.84 -8.40 -16.04
C LEU A 71 -12.90 -7.98 -17.07
N MET A 72 -13.39 -6.74 -17.00
CA MET A 72 -14.32 -6.20 -17.99
C MET A 72 -13.72 -6.27 -19.40
N GLY A 73 -12.46 -5.86 -19.56
CA GLY A 73 -11.75 -5.93 -20.84
C GLY A 73 -11.63 -7.36 -21.38
N SER A 74 -11.29 -8.33 -20.52
CA SER A 74 -11.16 -9.73 -20.92
C SER A 74 -12.52 -10.36 -21.28
N LEU A 75 -13.60 -10.01 -20.58
CA LEU A 75 -14.95 -10.45 -20.89
C LEU A 75 -15.46 -9.84 -22.22
N ALA A 76 -15.25 -8.54 -22.43
CA ALA A 76 -15.63 -7.87 -23.68
C ALA A 76 -14.91 -8.47 -24.90
N THR A 77 -13.63 -8.86 -24.73
CA THR A 77 -12.82 -9.49 -25.78
C THR A 77 -13.31 -10.92 -26.06
N GLN A 78 -13.57 -11.72 -25.03
CA GLN A 78 -14.07 -13.09 -25.18
C GLN A 78 -15.49 -13.14 -25.76
N ALA A 79 -16.36 -12.20 -25.37
CA ALA A 79 -17.70 -12.05 -25.91
C ALA A 79 -17.72 -11.52 -27.36
N ARG A 80 -16.56 -11.25 -27.97
CA ARG A 80 -16.43 -10.63 -29.31
C ARG A 80 -17.20 -9.32 -29.45
N LEU A 81 -17.46 -8.62 -28.35
CA LEU A 81 -18.28 -7.42 -28.30
C LEU A 81 -17.77 -6.34 -29.28
N THR A 82 -16.44 -6.19 -29.38
CA THR A 82 -15.80 -5.27 -30.34
C THR A 82 -16.11 -5.62 -31.80
N THR A 83 -16.17 -6.92 -32.14
CA THR A 83 -16.45 -7.38 -33.51
C THR A 83 -17.93 -7.19 -33.85
N ASP A 84 -18.81 -7.50 -32.91
CA ASP A 84 -20.27 -7.37 -33.09
C ASP A 84 -20.66 -5.90 -33.23
N LEU A 85 -20.08 -5.00 -32.42
CA LEU A 85 -20.29 -3.56 -32.53
C LEU A 85 -19.77 -2.99 -33.85
N TYR A 86 -18.61 -3.44 -34.32
CA TYR A 86 -18.06 -2.99 -35.61
C TYR A 86 -18.95 -3.43 -36.79
N THR A 87 -19.44 -4.67 -36.75
CA THR A 87 -20.35 -5.20 -37.78
C THR A 87 -21.68 -4.47 -37.78
N ALA A 88 -22.25 -4.19 -36.60
CA ALA A 88 -23.49 -3.43 -36.49
C ALA A 88 -23.35 -2.00 -37.04
N ALA A 89 -22.23 -1.32 -36.75
CA ALA A 89 -21.96 0.02 -37.28
C ALA A 89 -21.73 0.00 -38.80
N PHE A 90 -21.04 -1.01 -39.33
CA PHE A 90 -20.83 -1.17 -40.78
C PHE A 90 -22.14 -1.41 -41.53
N ASN A 91 -23.05 -2.23 -40.99
CA ASN A 91 -24.35 -2.48 -41.60
C ASN A 91 -25.32 -1.29 -41.54
N TRP A 92 -25.03 -0.29 -40.70
CA TRP A 92 -25.85 0.92 -40.57
C TRP A 92 -25.46 2.01 -41.59
N LEU A 93 -24.24 1.95 -42.14
CA LEU A 93 -23.75 2.80 -43.23
C LEU A 93 -24.18 2.25 -44.59
#